data_AF-A0A654LW58-F1
#
_entry.id   AF-A0A654LW58-F1
#
_cell.length_a   1.000
_cell.length_b   1.000
_cell.length_c   1.000
_cell.angle_alpha   90.00
_cell.angle_beta   90.00
_cell.angle_gamma   90.00
#
_symmetry.space_group_name_H-M   'P 1'
#
loop_
_entity.id
_entity.type
_entity.pdbx_description
1 polymer ?
#
loop_
_entity_poly.entity_id
_entity_poly.type
_entity_poly.pdbx_seq_one_letter_code
_entity_poly.pdbx_strand_id
1 'polypeptide(L)'
;MISMKSFVSFSLIIAILYTLSFVSPIALAQEEQDDTFSSDASTESVTSTYDAVLKAVLVISQVALIGLIFNHLILQRCFRNNKKAQENNIRQFVSTSSSHTSRKLTLLLLICCISIIVFSSGIIILSSYELAQNLELDIPSAFWIIYSTPVGDVWMMRIVTSAAIVGILIIHLIMIRRNINKKKRLNQEQGQDPNQITFIYGKLTQILLISIVVLSSFNLYSNSMVSHSNSLDSFSSLAVSVDWIHFMSVSIWIGGLFYLTVFFTKRNFITMDQINSIDTNGVSPSSDKRILEQMTQSLMYFSFIAVTAISVIGITGLYLAFVHLQNLSSLITSVYGLILIVKLSLAFPMIFIGRYNQVKIYNYAKLISSNNTNIAQNGETHPDLDMKSNSIVFLRKISKSLKVESVLGILILIAASFLSVTSPPSLESMDQNLNHSNLGVQSSSGIFTSTLTLLYLVIFLSIMISIFGIINFKKNQKQICEVASPSTAQSAENG
;
A
#
# COMPACT_ATOMS: atom_id res chain seq x y z
N MET A 1 -1.37 12.23 -16.90
CA MET A 1 -0.06 11.57 -17.09
C MET A 1 1.13 12.41 -16.63
N ILE A 2 1.23 13.70 -16.98
CA ILE A 2 2.40 14.55 -16.64
C ILE A 2 2.65 14.64 -15.11
N SER A 3 1.61 14.83 -14.30
CA SER A 3 1.74 14.86 -12.82
C SER A 3 2.14 13.51 -12.20
N MET A 4 1.80 12.38 -12.83
CA MET A 4 2.16 11.04 -12.33
C MET A 4 3.60 10.68 -12.69
N LYS A 5 4.09 11.13 -13.86
CA LYS A 5 5.50 11.03 -14.25
C LYS A 5 6.41 11.80 -13.30
N SER A 6 6.02 13.03 -12.93
CA SER A 6 6.79 13.86 -12.01
C SER A 6 6.86 13.25 -10.61
N PHE A 7 5.74 12.76 -10.06
CA PHE A 7 5.70 12.11 -8.74
C PHE A 7 6.54 10.83 -8.67
N VAL A 8 6.48 9.98 -9.71
CA VAL A 8 7.24 8.72 -9.74
C VAL A 8 8.72 8.94 -10.04
N SER A 9 9.04 9.86 -10.95
CA SER A 9 10.44 10.27 -11.18
C SER A 9 11.03 10.86 -9.90
N PHE A 10 10.27 11.67 -9.15
CA PHE A 10 10.69 12.23 -7.87
C PHE A 10 10.87 11.14 -6.80
N SER A 11 9.94 10.18 -6.68
CA SER A 11 10.07 9.06 -5.74
C SER A 11 11.24 8.14 -6.07
N LEU A 12 11.51 7.89 -7.36
CA LEU A 12 12.65 7.09 -7.81
C LEU A 12 13.97 7.84 -7.68
N ILE A 13 14.00 9.15 -7.98
CA ILE A 13 15.16 10.03 -7.78
C ILE A 13 15.48 10.17 -6.29
N ILE A 14 14.47 10.26 -5.42
CA ILE A 14 14.66 10.20 -3.97
C ILE A 14 15.23 8.84 -3.58
N ALA A 15 14.62 7.72 -3.99
CA ALA A 15 15.17 6.40 -3.66
C ALA A 15 16.64 6.24 -4.12
N ILE A 16 16.98 6.76 -5.32
CA ILE A 16 18.33 6.70 -5.90
C ILE A 16 19.31 7.66 -5.19
N LEU A 17 18.93 8.92 -4.94
CA LEU A 17 19.74 9.89 -4.20
C LEU A 17 20.05 9.39 -2.79
N TYR A 18 19.09 8.70 -2.16
CA TYR A 18 19.28 8.10 -0.84
C TYR A 18 20.22 6.88 -0.89
N THR A 19 20.21 6.07 -1.96
CA THR A 19 21.23 5.02 -2.17
C THR A 19 22.63 5.56 -2.48
N LEU A 20 22.77 6.82 -2.91
CA LEU A 20 24.05 7.49 -3.17
C LEU A 20 24.67 8.09 -1.90
N SER A 21 23.89 8.36 -0.86
CA SER A 21 24.39 8.78 0.47
C SER A 21 25.25 7.73 1.18
N PHE A 22 25.39 6.52 0.61
CA PHE A 22 26.20 5.41 1.13
C PHE A 22 27.69 5.49 0.80
N VAL A 23 28.14 6.45 0.00
CA VAL A 23 29.57 6.54 -0.36
C VAL A 23 30.41 7.20 0.75
N SER A 24 29.80 7.85 1.75
CA SER A 24 30.55 8.65 2.74
C SER A 24 30.92 8.03 4.10
N PRO A 25 30.39 6.90 4.63
CA PRO A 25 30.63 6.55 6.03
C PRO A 25 31.79 5.56 6.25
N ILE A 26 32.86 5.63 5.44
CA ILE A 26 34.12 4.92 5.74
C ILE A 26 35.03 5.73 6.67
N ALA A 27 34.74 7.03 6.86
CA ALA A 27 35.56 7.90 7.69
C ALA A 27 34.75 8.46 8.86
N LEU A 28 34.86 7.80 10.02
CA LEU A 28 34.80 8.34 11.40
C LEU A 28 34.18 7.31 12.34
N ALA A 29 35.01 6.40 12.83
CA ALA A 29 34.78 5.69 14.07
C ALA A 29 36.09 5.71 14.86
N GLN A 30 36.21 6.62 15.83
CA GLN A 30 37.23 6.57 16.87
C GLN A 30 36.69 7.24 18.15
N GLU A 31 36.70 6.45 19.23
CA GLU A 31 36.59 6.78 20.68
C GLU A 31 35.24 7.39 21.15
N GLU A 32 34.62 6.96 22.26
CA GLU A 32 35.11 6.81 23.64
C GLU A 32 34.38 5.68 24.43
N GLN A 33 34.98 5.30 25.56
CA GLN A 33 34.72 4.15 26.45
C GLN A 33 34.09 4.59 27.79
N ASP A 34 33.11 3.83 28.33
CA ASP A 34 33.14 3.43 29.77
C ASP A 34 32.09 2.37 30.20
N ASP A 35 32.61 1.48 31.06
CA ASP A 35 32.05 0.62 32.12
C ASP A 35 30.87 -0.38 31.97
N THR A 36 31.30 -1.66 31.84
CA THR A 36 31.03 -2.84 32.70
C THR A 36 29.62 -3.15 33.23
N PHE A 37 28.96 -4.16 32.64
CA PHE A 37 28.13 -5.13 33.38
C PHE A 37 28.06 -6.49 32.65
N SER A 38 28.27 -7.58 33.38
CA SER A 38 28.20 -8.96 32.89
C SER A 38 26.75 -9.46 32.83
N SER A 39 26.34 -10.12 31.74
CA SER A 39 25.22 -11.06 31.78
C SER A 39 25.32 -12.17 30.74
N ASP A 40 24.86 -13.35 31.18
CA ASP A 40 24.80 -14.61 30.46
C ASP A 40 24.03 -14.54 29.13
N ALA A 41 24.46 -15.38 28.19
CA ALA A 41 23.83 -15.76 26.93
C ALA A 41 22.35 -15.36 26.78
N SER A 42 22.10 -14.21 26.16
CA SER A 42 20.76 -13.73 25.82
C SER A 42 20.34 -14.27 24.45
N THR A 43 19.63 -15.40 24.47
CA THR A 43 18.85 -15.90 23.33
C THR A 43 17.98 -14.79 22.74
N GLU A 44 17.93 -14.65 21.41
CA GLU A 44 17.02 -13.75 20.69
C GLU A 44 15.62 -13.74 21.33
N SER A 45 15.27 -12.66 22.03
CA SER A 45 14.03 -12.59 22.79
C SER A 45 12.88 -12.09 21.91
N VAL A 46 11.90 -12.96 21.65
CA VAL A 46 10.59 -12.52 21.15
C VAL A 46 9.84 -11.95 22.35
N THR A 47 9.54 -10.64 22.36
CA THR A 47 8.98 -9.99 23.57
C THR A 47 7.64 -10.62 23.99
N SER A 48 6.74 -10.90 23.04
CA SER A 48 5.48 -11.62 23.29
C SER A 48 4.78 -12.01 21.97
N THR A 49 4.29 -13.24 21.85
CA THR A 49 3.46 -13.65 20.68
C THR A 49 2.14 -12.89 20.62
N TYR A 50 1.62 -12.45 21.77
CA TYR A 50 0.39 -11.69 21.85
C TYR A 50 0.57 -10.27 21.30
N ASP A 51 1.73 -9.64 21.55
CA ASP A 51 2.06 -8.33 20.97
C ASP A 51 2.10 -8.40 19.43
N ALA A 52 2.74 -9.43 18.88
CA ALA A 52 2.82 -9.63 17.43
C ALA A 52 1.43 -9.76 16.77
N VAL A 53 0.49 -10.46 17.41
CA VAL A 53 -0.89 -10.62 16.90
C VAL A 53 -1.68 -9.31 16.96
N LEU A 54 -1.60 -8.57 18.08
CA LEU A 54 -2.25 -7.26 18.19
C LEU A 54 -1.69 -6.27 17.18
N LYS A 55 -0.35 -6.26 17.02
CA LYS A 55 0.37 -5.44 16.05
C LYS A 55 0.02 -5.81 14.61
N ALA A 56 -0.23 -7.09 14.31
CA ALA A 56 -0.70 -7.51 12.98
C ALA A 56 -2.02 -6.86 12.61
N VAL A 57 -3.02 -6.90 13.48
CA VAL A 57 -4.33 -6.30 13.19
C VAL A 57 -4.23 -4.78 13.10
N LEU A 58 -3.41 -4.15 13.96
CA LEU A 58 -3.12 -2.72 13.90
C LEU A 58 -2.51 -2.31 12.54
N VAL A 59 -1.43 -2.97 12.12
CA VAL A 59 -0.72 -2.67 10.88
C VAL A 59 -1.61 -2.91 9.66
N ILE A 60 -2.37 -4.00 9.63
CA ILE A 60 -3.34 -4.27 8.56
C ILE A 60 -4.35 -3.13 8.45
N SER A 61 -4.85 -2.63 9.58
CA SER A 61 -5.83 -1.53 9.62
C SER A 61 -5.25 -0.21 9.11
N GLN A 62 -4.00 0.11 9.46
CA GLN A 62 -3.29 1.31 8.99
C GLN A 62 -2.97 1.25 7.49
N VAL A 63 -2.45 0.11 7.02
CA VAL A 63 -2.15 -0.14 5.60
C VAL A 63 -3.42 -0.08 4.78
N ALA A 64 -4.52 -0.66 5.26
CA ALA A 64 -5.83 -0.57 4.61
C ALA A 64 -6.31 0.89 4.52
N LEU A 65 -6.26 1.63 5.63
CA LEU A 65 -6.77 3.01 5.73
C LEU A 65 -6.20 3.92 4.63
N ILE A 66 -4.87 3.98 4.50
CA ILE A 66 -4.21 4.79 3.48
C ILE A 66 -4.48 4.24 2.07
N GLY A 67 -4.29 2.93 1.88
CA GLY A 67 -4.35 2.32 0.55
C GLY A 67 -5.74 2.41 -0.08
N LEU A 68 -6.80 2.29 0.71
CA LEU A 68 -8.18 2.47 0.25
C LEU A 68 -8.44 3.88 -0.26
N ILE A 69 -8.01 4.90 0.48
CA ILE A 69 -8.27 6.30 0.13
C ILE A 69 -7.42 6.72 -1.07
N PHE A 70 -6.13 6.37 -1.04
CA PHE A 70 -5.19 6.71 -2.09
C PHE A 70 -5.65 6.14 -3.44
N ASN A 71 -5.98 4.85 -3.48
CA ASN A 71 -6.45 4.21 -4.69
C ASN A 71 -7.82 4.72 -5.13
N HIS A 72 -8.73 5.04 -4.20
CA HIS A 72 -9.99 5.70 -4.53
C HIS A 72 -9.78 7.04 -5.24
N LEU A 73 -8.93 7.91 -4.69
CA LEU A 73 -8.66 9.25 -5.23
C LEU A 73 -8.04 9.18 -6.63
N ILE A 74 -7.06 8.30 -6.84
CA ILE A 74 -6.39 8.18 -8.13
C ILE A 74 -7.34 7.63 -9.20
N LEU A 75 -8.05 6.54 -8.89
CA LEU A 75 -8.98 5.93 -9.85
C LEU A 75 -10.12 6.88 -10.19
N GLN A 76 -10.69 7.58 -9.20
CA GLN A 76 -11.72 8.58 -9.43
C GLN A 76 -11.23 9.74 -10.32
N ARG A 77 -9.98 10.19 -10.12
CA ARG A 77 -9.38 11.24 -10.96
C ARG A 77 -9.20 10.79 -12.41
N CYS A 78 -8.71 9.56 -12.64
CA CYS A 78 -8.57 9.00 -13.98
C CYS A 78 -9.91 8.97 -14.73
N PHE A 79 -10.98 8.56 -14.05
CA PHE A 79 -12.32 8.53 -14.65
C PHE A 79 -12.91 9.91 -14.94
N ARG A 80 -12.68 10.89 -14.05
CA ARG A 80 -13.22 12.25 -14.25
C ARG A 80 -12.59 12.94 -15.46
N ASN A 81 -11.32 12.65 -15.76
CA ASN A 81 -10.62 13.25 -16.88
C ASN A 81 -11.10 12.73 -18.24
N ASN A 82 -11.44 11.43 -18.35
CA ASN A 82 -12.00 10.85 -19.58
C ASN A 82 -13.46 11.24 -19.84
N LYS A 83 -14.17 11.72 -18.81
CA LYS A 83 -15.58 12.13 -18.90
C LYS A 83 -15.84 13.51 -19.51
N LYS A 84 -14.80 14.29 -19.82
CA LYS A 84 -14.97 15.57 -20.53
C LYS A 84 -15.45 15.41 -21.98
N ALA A 85 -15.63 14.18 -22.47
CA ALA A 85 -15.92 13.89 -23.88
C ALA A 85 -17.33 13.35 -24.22
N GLN A 86 -18.29 13.17 -23.29
CA GLN A 86 -19.62 12.66 -23.72
C GLN A 86 -20.82 12.95 -22.81
N GLU A 87 -21.95 13.17 -23.47
CA GLU A 87 -23.18 13.93 -23.12
C GLU A 87 -24.02 13.51 -21.89
N ASN A 88 -24.98 14.39 -21.61
CA ASN A 88 -25.74 14.65 -20.38
C ASN A 88 -26.52 13.48 -19.77
N ASN A 89 -26.91 12.44 -20.52
CA ASN A 89 -27.68 11.31 -19.97
C ASN A 89 -26.83 10.36 -19.08
N ILE A 90 -25.50 10.39 -19.23
CA ILE A 90 -24.54 9.59 -18.45
C ILE A 90 -24.36 10.14 -17.02
N ARG A 91 -24.76 11.39 -16.77
CA ARG A 91 -24.53 12.06 -15.48
C ARG A 91 -25.39 11.47 -14.35
N GLN A 92 -26.60 10.99 -14.64
CA GLN A 92 -27.53 10.53 -13.60
C GLN A 92 -27.13 9.16 -13.02
N PHE A 93 -26.94 8.13 -13.86
CA PHE A 93 -26.58 6.76 -13.44
C PHE A 93 -25.18 6.66 -12.79
N VAL A 94 -24.20 7.42 -13.30
CA VAL A 94 -22.85 7.40 -12.70
C VAL A 94 -22.80 8.20 -11.39
N SER A 95 -23.67 9.20 -11.20
CA SER A 95 -23.71 9.96 -9.94
C SER A 95 -24.33 9.16 -8.79
N THR A 96 -25.34 8.31 -9.07
CA THR A 96 -25.96 7.45 -8.05
C THR A 96 -25.02 6.31 -7.63
N SER A 97 -24.37 5.63 -8.58
CA SER A 97 -23.37 4.58 -8.32
C SER A 97 -22.13 5.07 -7.55
N SER A 98 -21.66 6.29 -7.85
CA SER A 98 -20.55 6.93 -7.14
C SER A 98 -20.85 7.16 -5.65
N SER A 99 -22.09 7.54 -5.31
CA SER A 99 -22.49 7.86 -3.94
C SER A 99 -22.60 6.63 -3.02
N HIS A 100 -22.98 5.47 -3.56
CA HIS A 100 -22.97 4.21 -2.82
C HIS A 100 -21.54 3.72 -2.58
N THR A 101 -20.66 3.90 -3.57
CA THR A 101 -19.24 3.57 -3.49
C THR A 101 -18.55 4.40 -2.41
N SER A 102 -18.78 5.71 -2.38
CA SER A 102 -18.20 6.60 -1.37
C SER A 102 -18.72 6.33 0.04
N ARG A 103 -20.01 6.03 0.22
CA ARG A 103 -20.57 5.60 1.53
C ARG A 103 -19.93 4.31 2.03
N LYS A 104 -19.84 3.29 1.17
CA LYS A 104 -19.21 2.00 1.53
C LYS A 104 -17.74 2.19 1.90
N LEU A 105 -17.01 3.01 1.13
CA LEU A 105 -15.63 3.37 1.45
C LEU A 105 -15.56 3.98 2.85
N THR A 106 -16.37 5.01 3.11
CA THR A 106 -16.37 5.73 4.39
C THR A 106 -16.65 4.82 5.59
N LEU A 107 -17.59 3.87 5.45
CA LEU A 107 -17.88 2.88 6.49
C LEU A 107 -16.68 1.95 6.74
N LEU A 108 -16.00 1.52 5.67
CA LEU A 108 -14.83 0.65 5.81
C LEU A 108 -13.64 1.39 6.43
N LEU A 109 -13.47 2.68 6.12
CA LEU A 109 -12.47 3.55 6.78
C LEU A 109 -12.78 3.73 8.27
N LEU A 110 -14.06 3.90 8.64
CA LEU A 110 -14.50 3.98 10.03
C LEU A 110 -14.12 2.70 10.80
N ILE A 111 -14.36 1.53 10.21
CA ILE A 111 -13.97 0.24 10.79
C ILE A 111 -12.46 0.19 11.00
N CYS A 112 -11.66 0.64 10.04
CA CYS A 112 -10.19 0.68 10.17
C CYS A 112 -9.77 1.60 11.33
N CYS A 113 -10.37 2.79 11.47
CA CYS A 113 -10.04 3.71 12.57
C CYS A 113 -10.44 3.15 13.94
N ILE A 114 -11.61 2.53 14.06
CA ILE A 114 -12.04 1.88 15.30
C ILE A 114 -11.08 0.74 15.65
N SER A 115 -10.71 -0.08 14.67
CA SER A 115 -9.71 -1.13 14.83
C SER A 115 -8.38 -0.57 15.34
N ILE A 116 -7.85 0.51 14.73
CA ILE A 116 -6.60 1.14 15.18
C ILE A 116 -6.68 1.57 16.65
N ILE A 117 -7.79 2.21 17.07
CA ILE A 117 -7.99 2.64 18.46
C ILE A 117 -8.00 1.44 19.41
N VAL A 118 -8.78 0.40 19.09
CA VAL A 118 -8.94 -0.79 19.94
C VAL A 118 -7.61 -1.54 20.08
N PHE A 119 -6.94 -1.85 18.97
CA PHE A 119 -5.70 -2.63 19.01
C PHE A 119 -4.50 -1.83 19.53
N SER A 120 -4.44 -0.52 19.28
CA SER A 120 -3.41 0.33 19.88
C SER A 120 -3.54 0.41 21.40
N SER A 121 -4.77 0.54 21.92
CA SER A 121 -5.02 0.47 23.36
C SER A 121 -4.78 -0.92 23.94
N GLY A 122 -5.06 -1.98 23.17
CA GLY A 122 -4.73 -3.35 23.56
C GLY A 122 -3.23 -3.56 23.77
N ILE A 123 -2.40 -3.00 22.89
CA ILE A 123 -0.93 -3.09 22.99
C ILE A 123 -0.42 -2.42 24.27
N ILE A 124 -0.79 -1.16 24.54
CA ILE A 124 -0.28 -0.46 25.73
C ILE A 124 -0.77 -1.12 27.04
N ILE A 125 -2.00 -1.67 27.06
CA ILE A 125 -2.52 -2.40 28.22
C ILE A 125 -1.74 -3.71 28.42
N LEU A 126 -1.48 -4.46 27.34
CA LEU A 126 -0.68 -5.68 27.41
C LEU A 126 0.73 -5.39 27.92
N SER A 127 1.40 -4.37 27.39
CA SER A 127 2.72 -3.95 27.86
C SER A 127 2.69 -3.51 29.33
N SER A 128 1.62 -2.84 29.76
CA SER A 128 1.46 -2.43 31.17
C SER A 128 1.27 -3.64 32.09
N TYR A 129 0.56 -4.67 31.62
CA TYR A 129 0.36 -5.91 32.35
C TYR A 129 1.66 -6.71 32.48
N GLU A 130 2.41 -6.87 31.38
CA GLU A 130 3.71 -7.57 31.38
C GLU A 130 4.70 -6.84 32.31
N LEU A 131 4.74 -5.50 32.28
CA LEU A 131 5.59 -4.72 33.17
C LEU A 131 5.17 -4.82 34.65
N ALA A 132 3.87 -4.78 34.93
CA ALA A 132 3.33 -4.91 36.29
C ALA A 132 3.72 -6.26 36.91
N GLN A 133 3.68 -7.35 36.13
CA GLN A 133 4.12 -8.67 36.60
C GLN A 133 5.62 -8.73 36.87
N ASN A 134 6.43 -8.16 35.98
CA ASN A 134 7.89 -8.22 36.10
C ASN A 134 8.44 -7.37 37.25
N LEU A 135 7.78 -6.27 37.59
CA LEU A 135 8.21 -5.34 38.64
C LEU A 135 7.40 -5.46 39.94
N GLU A 136 6.47 -6.42 40.02
CA GLU A 136 5.51 -6.57 41.14
C GLU A 136 4.75 -5.28 41.47
N LEU A 137 4.45 -4.48 40.43
CA LEU A 137 3.72 -3.22 40.54
C LEU A 137 2.22 -3.41 40.30
N ASP A 138 1.42 -2.45 40.74
CA ASP A 138 0.02 -2.36 40.31
C ASP A 138 -0.08 -1.91 38.84
N ILE A 139 -1.08 -2.43 38.13
CA ILE A 139 -1.31 -2.14 36.70
C ILE A 139 -1.44 -0.62 36.41
N PRO A 140 -2.13 0.19 37.24
CA PRO A 140 -2.19 1.63 37.04
C PRO A 140 -0.83 2.32 37.11
N SER A 141 0.03 1.96 38.08
CA SER A 141 1.39 2.52 38.16
C SER A 141 2.24 2.08 36.97
N ALA A 142 2.19 0.81 36.58
CA ALA A 142 2.89 0.32 35.39
C ALA A 142 2.43 1.04 34.11
N PHE A 143 1.12 1.29 33.97
CA PHE A 143 0.58 2.08 32.88
C PHE A 143 1.13 3.51 32.87
N TRP A 144 1.20 4.16 34.05
CA TRP A 144 1.71 5.53 34.13
C TRP A 144 3.19 5.61 33.76
N ILE A 145 3.98 4.62 34.18
CA ILE A 145 5.38 4.49 33.77
C ILE A 145 5.46 4.40 32.24
N ILE A 146 4.78 3.45 31.61
CA ILE A 146 4.82 3.28 30.14
C ILE A 146 4.29 4.51 29.42
N TYR A 147 3.23 5.13 29.92
CA TYR A 147 2.66 6.34 29.35
C TYR A 147 3.65 7.52 29.37
N SER A 148 4.52 7.59 30.38
CA SER A 148 5.59 8.60 30.46
C SER A 148 6.78 8.33 29.53
N THR A 149 6.85 7.16 28.91
CA THR A 149 7.90 6.80 27.92
C THR A 149 7.50 7.17 26.48
N PRO A 150 8.43 7.11 25.51
CA PRO A 150 8.10 7.31 24.09
C PRO A 150 7.02 6.36 23.54
N VAL A 151 6.78 5.21 24.18
CA VAL A 151 5.68 4.30 23.82
C VAL A 151 4.32 4.95 24.08
N GLY A 152 4.20 5.72 25.16
CA GLY A 152 3.01 6.51 25.48
C GLY A 152 2.72 7.61 24.45
N ASP A 153 3.75 8.32 23.99
CA ASP A 153 3.62 9.33 22.93
C ASP A 153 3.11 8.73 21.61
N VAL A 154 3.64 7.57 21.23
CA VAL A 154 3.21 6.84 20.03
C VAL A 154 1.75 6.40 20.16
N TRP A 155 1.35 5.87 21.31
CA TRP A 155 -0.04 5.53 21.58
C TRP A 155 -0.94 6.77 21.47
N MET A 156 -0.57 7.88 22.11
CA MET A 156 -1.33 9.14 22.06
C MET A 156 -1.48 9.64 20.61
N MET A 157 -0.40 9.63 19.83
CA MET A 157 -0.44 9.99 18.41
C MET A 157 -1.44 9.13 17.63
N ARG A 158 -1.48 7.81 17.87
CA ARG A 158 -2.41 6.90 17.21
C ARG A 158 -3.87 7.21 17.57
N ILE A 159 -4.15 7.47 18.85
CA ILE A 159 -5.50 7.80 19.32
C ILE A 159 -5.97 9.14 18.75
N VAL A 160 -5.16 10.20 18.89
CA VAL A 160 -5.50 11.56 18.43
C VAL A 160 -5.72 11.59 16.93
N THR A 161 -4.81 11.02 16.15
CA THR A 161 -4.95 10.99 14.68
C THR A 161 -6.16 10.16 14.24
N SER A 162 -6.42 9.00 14.87
CA SER A 162 -7.58 8.17 14.53
C SER A 162 -8.91 8.86 14.88
N ALA A 163 -8.99 9.52 16.05
CA ALA A 163 -10.16 10.29 16.45
C ALA A 163 -10.43 11.47 15.50
N ALA A 164 -9.39 12.21 15.11
CA ALA A 164 -9.50 13.28 14.14
C ALA A 164 -9.99 12.78 12.77
N ILE A 165 -9.48 11.62 12.30
CA ILE A 165 -9.95 10.99 11.06
C ILE A 165 -11.42 10.60 11.17
N VAL A 166 -11.86 10.01 12.29
CA VAL A 166 -13.28 9.68 12.52
C VAL A 166 -14.16 10.92 12.43
N GLY A 167 -13.75 12.04 13.04
CA GLY A 167 -14.46 13.31 12.94
C GLY A 167 -14.62 13.78 11.48
N ILE A 168 -13.54 13.72 10.69
CA ILE A 168 -13.56 14.07 9.26
C ILE A 168 -14.45 13.12 8.46
N LEU A 169 -14.43 11.82 8.75
CA LEU A 169 -15.28 10.81 8.10
C LEU A 169 -16.77 11.04 8.39
N ILE A 170 -17.14 11.42 9.62
CA ILE A 170 -18.52 11.76 9.98
C ILE A 170 -18.99 12.99 9.19
N ILE A 171 -18.17 14.04 9.12
CA ILE A 171 -18.45 15.22 8.29
C ILE A 171 -18.64 14.80 6.83
N HIS A 172 -17.77 13.93 6.32
CA HIS A 172 -17.85 13.41 4.96
C HIS A 172 -19.18 12.65 4.69
N LEU A 173 -19.65 11.81 5.62
CA LEU A 173 -20.95 11.13 5.53
C LEU A 173 -22.13 12.11 5.48
N ILE A 174 -22.10 13.12 6.36
CA ILE A 174 -23.12 14.17 6.41
C ILE A 174 -23.15 14.91 5.06
N MET A 175 -22.00 15.26 4.50
CA MET A 175 -21.91 15.92 3.19
C MET A 175 -22.46 15.06 2.06
N ILE A 176 -22.15 13.76 2.01
CA ILE A 176 -22.72 12.84 1.00
C ILE A 176 -24.25 12.81 1.13
N ARG A 177 -24.79 12.68 2.36
CA ARG A 177 -26.24 12.65 2.60
C ARG A 177 -26.91 13.97 2.18
N ARG A 178 -26.31 15.12 2.51
CA ARG A 178 -26.83 16.44 2.11
C ARG A 178 -26.81 16.63 0.58
N ASN A 179 -25.75 16.20 -0.10
CA ASN A 179 -25.64 16.28 -1.55
C ASN A 179 -26.73 15.47 -2.26
N ILE A 180 -26.97 14.23 -1.82
CA ILE A 180 -28.05 13.38 -2.38
C ILE A 180 -29.42 14.02 -2.17
N ASN A 181 -29.71 14.52 -0.96
CA ASN A 181 -30.99 15.14 -0.66
C ASN A 181 -31.21 16.44 -1.46
N LYS A 182 -30.19 17.29 -1.60
CA LYS A 182 -30.26 18.51 -2.42
C LYS A 182 -30.50 18.18 -3.90
N LYS A 183 -29.81 17.19 -4.45
CA LYS A 183 -30.04 16.74 -5.84
C LYS A 183 -31.48 16.25 -6.07
N LYS A 184 -32.05 15.52 -5.11
CA LYS A 184 -33.45 15.09 -5.19
C LYS A 184 -34.41 16.28 -5.24
N ARG A 185 -34.18 17.32 -4.44
CA ARG A 185 -34.98 18.56 -4.43
C ARG A 185 -34.83 19.37 -5.72
N LEU A 186 -33.60 19.52 -6.22
CA LEU A 186 -33.31 20.27 -7.45
C LEU A 186 -33.84 19.59 -8.73
N ASN A 187 -33.96 18.27 -8.73
CA ASN A 187 -34.63 17.57 -9.83
C ASN A 187 -36.16 17.78 -9.79
N GLN A 188 -36.72 18.24 -8.66
CA GLN A 188 -38.14 18.55 -8.50
C GLN A 188 -38.42 20.05 -8.72
N GLU A 189 -37.51 20.93 -8.33
CA GLU A 189 -37.61 22.39 -8.50
C GLU A 189 -36.77 22.84 -9.71
N GLN A 190 -37.43 23.15 -10.82
CA GLN A 190 -36.85 23.46 -12.14
C GLN A 190 -36.14 24.83 -12.20
N GLY A 191 -35.24 25.15 -11.25
CA GLY A 191 -34.78 26.54 -11.03
C GLY A 191 -33.30 26.79 -10.68
N GLN A 192 -32.43 25.78 -10.53
CA GLN A 192 -30.99 26.01 -10.26
C GLN A 192 -30.09 25.06 -11.04
N ASP A 193 -28.94 25.56 -11.52
CA ASP A 193 -27.94 24.78 -12.25
C ASP A 193 -27.33 23.69 -11.34
N PRO A 194 -27.66 22.40 -11.54
CA PRO A 194 -27.16 21.30 -10.70
C PRO A 194 -25.63 21.12 -10.81
N ASN A 195 -25.00 21.73 -11.81
CA ASN A 195 -23.57 21.61 -12.06
C ASN A 195 -22.73 22.37 -11.04
N GLN A 196 -23.11 23.59 -10.67
CA GLN A 196 -22.35 24.40 -9.71
C GLN A 196 -22.34 23.76 -8.31
N ILE A 197 -23.50 23.28 -7.85
CA ILE A 197 -23.62 22.62 -6.54
C ILE A 197 -22.79 21.33 -6.51
N THR A 198 -22.86 20.52 -7.56
CA THR A 198 -22.07 19.28 -7.66
C THR A 198 -20.55 19.56 -7.65
N PHE A 199 -20.12 20.68 -8.24
CA PHE A 199 -18.73 21.10 -8.25
C PHE A 199 -18.20 21.43 -6.85
N ILE A 200 -18.94 22.25 -6.08
CA ILE A 200 -18.53 22.66 -4.72
C ILE A 200 -18.42 21.45 -3.78
N TYR A 201 -19.47 20.61 -3.72
CA TYR A 201 -19.45 19.40 -2.88
C TYR A 201 -18.35 18.41 -3.31
N GLY A 202 -18.05 18.34 -4.60
CA GLY A 202 -16.96 17.52 -5.14
C GLY A 202 -15.57 18.00 -4.69
N LYS A 203 -15.31 19.32 -4.75
CA LYS A 203 -14.03 19.91 -4.31
C LYS A 203 -13.82 19.72 -2.81
N LEU A 204 -14.83 20.01 -1.99
CA LEU A 204 -14.76 19.83 -0.55
C LEU A 204 -14.53 18.36 -0.16
N THR A 205 -15.25 17.43 -0.80
CA THR A 205 -15.03 15.99 -0.60
C THR A 205 -13.60 15.60 -0.89
N GLN A 206 -13.02 16.11 -1.98
CA GLN A 206 -11.64 15.81 -2.35
C GLN A 206 -10.64 16.36 -1.31
N ILE A 207 -10.89 17.57 -0.78
CA ILE A 207 -10.07 18.16 0.28
C ILE A 207 -10.11 17.29 1.55
N LEU A 208 -11.30 16.90 2.01
CA LEU A 208 -11.45 16.04 3.19
C LEU A 208 -10.71 14.71 3.03
N LEU A 209 -10.82 14.06 1.88
CA LEU A 209 -10.12 12.81 1.61
C LEU A 209 -8.59 12.99 1.60
N ILE A 210 -8.08 14.11 1.05
CA ILE A 210 -6.64 14.42 1.08
C ILE A 210 -6.19 14.67 2.53
N SER A 211 -6.97 15.40 3.34
CA SER A 211 -6.68 15.58 4.76
C SER A 211 -6.59 14.24 5.50
N ILE A 212 -7.48 13.29 5.21
CA ILE A 212 -7.40 11.95 5.81
C ILE A 212 -6.13 11.21 5.37
N VAL A 213 -5.70 11.30 4.11
CA VAL A 213 -4.43 10.69 3.66
C VAL A 213 -3.25 11.26 4.46
N VAL A 214 -3.22 12.57 4.68
CA VAL A 214 -2.16 13.21 5.47
C VAL A 214 -2.17 12.72 6.91
N LEU A 215 -3.33 12.76 7.60
CA LEU A 215 -3.44 12.29 8.99
C LEU A 215 -3.12 10.80 9.12
N SER A 216 -3.57 9.97 8.18
CA SER A 216 -3.28 8.54 8.20
C SER A 216 -1.81 8.23 7.92
N SER A 217 -1.13 9.03 7.10
CA SER A 217 0.32 8.96 6.90
C SER A 217 1.10 9.25 8.18
N PHE A 218 0.66 10.22 8.99
CA PHE A 218 1.21 10.47 10.33
C PHE A 218 0.90 9.31 11.29
N ASN A 219 -0.30 8.74 11.23
CA ASN A 219 -0.63 7.56 12.03
C ASN A 219 0.26 6.36 11.68
N LEU A 220 0.55 6.12 10.40
CA LEU A 220 1.43 5.04 9.95
C LEU A 220 2.89 5.25 10.38
N TYR A 221 3.36 6.49 10.44
CA TYR A 221 4.70 6.85 10.93
C TYR A 221 4.96 6.36 12.37
N SER A 222 3.91 6.22 13.19
CA SER A 222 4.03 5.67 14.54
C SER A 222 4.68 4.27 14.59
N ASN A 223 4.57 3.45 13.54
CA ASN A 223 5.25 2.16 13.51
C ASN A 223 6.76 2.31 13.39
N SER A 224 7.22 3.30 12.62
CA SER A 224 8.65 3.55 12.43
C SER A 224 9.30 4.14 13.68
N MET A 225 8.56 4.90 14.49
CA MET A 225 9.02 5.40 15.80
C MET A 225 9.29 4.30 16.83
N VAL A 226 8.54 3.20 16.78
CA VAL A 226 8.70 2.04 17.68
C VAL A 226 9.44 0.89 16.98
N SER A 227 10.04 1.17 15.82
CA SER A 227 10.82 0.16 15.08
C SER A 227 12.26 0.10 15.58
N HIS A 228 12.94 -1.00 15.31
CA HIS A 228 14.39 -1.14 15.55
C HIS A 228 15.23 -0.12 14.78
N SER A 229 14.67 0.52 13.74
CA SER A 229 15.34 1.62 13.04
C SER A 229 15.56 2.84 13.94
N ASN A 230 14.71 3.03 14.96
CA ASN A 230 14.82 4.16 15.89
C ASN A 230 15.90 3.95 16.97
N SER A 231 16.30 2.69 17.22
CA SER A 231 17.31 2.32 18.22
C SER A 231 18.73 2.21 17.65
N LEU A 232 18.99 2.77 16.46
CA LEU A 232 20.32 2.78 15.85
C LEU A 232 21.12 3.98 16.36
N ASP A 233 22.36 3.75 16.79
CA ASP A 233 23.24 4.80 17.32
C ASP A 233 23.61 5.86 16.25
N SER A 234 23.68 5.45 14.99
CA SER A 234 24.00 6.30 13.84
C SER A 234 22.91 6.26 12.78
N PHE A 235 22.58 7.42 12.21
CA PHE A 235 21.60 7.58 11.12
C PHE A 235 20.16 7.11 11.42
N SER A 236 19.75 7.02 12.69
CA SER A 236 18.39 6.63 13.11
C SER A 236 17.28 7.38 12.36
N SER A 237 17.40 8.71 12.20
CA SER A 237 16.42 9.52 11.45
C SER A 237 16.26 9.07 9.98
N LEU A 238 17.35 8.67 9.34
CA LEU A 238 17.32 8.16 7.96
C LEU A 238 16.67 6.78 7.92
N ALA A 239 17.04 5.88 8.83
CA ALA A 239 16.48 4.53 8.89
C ALA A 239 14.97 4.54 9.17
N VAL A 240 14.53 5.38 10.11
CA VAL A 240 13.11 5.62 10.42
C VAL A 240 12.36 6.19 9.20
N SER A 241 12.98 7.12 8.47
CA SER A 241 12.38 7.68 7.25
C SER A 241 12.24 6.63 6.14
N VAL A 242 13.23 5.75 5.96
CA VAL A 242 13.18 4.67 4.98
C VAL A 242 12.13 3.62 5.37
N ASP A 243 12.04 3.26 6.64
CA ASP A 243 10.99 2.37 7.14
C ASP A 243 9.59 2.96 6.91
N TRP A 244 9.42 4.26 7.16
CA TRP A 244 8.16 4.93 6.87
C TRP A 244 7.80 4.92 5.37
N ILE A 245 8.77 5.20 4.48
CA ILE A 245 8.57 5.11 3.02
C ILE A 245 8.26 3.67 2.59
N HIS A 246 8.88 2.68 3.21
CA HIS A 246 8.61 1.27 2.98
C HIS A 246 7.14 0.95 3.31
N PHE A 247 6.68 1.30 4.52
CA PHE A 247 5.29 1.10 4.94
C PHE A 247 4.29 1.88 4.07
N MET A 248 4.63 3.10 3.64
CA MET A 248 3.77 3.88 2.76
C MET A 248 3.62 3.21 1.38
N SER A 249 4.71 2.66 0.85
CA SER A 249 4.72 1.92 -0.41
C SER A 249 3.94 0.60 -0.31
N VAL A 250 4.13 -0.13 0.79
CA VAL A 250 3.33 -1.32 1.13
C VAL A 250 1.84 -0.98 1.22
N SER A 251 1.49 0.15 1.84
CA SER A 251 0.10 0.59 1.92
C SER A 251 -0.52 0.89 0.56
N ILE A 252 0.21 1.60 -0.31
CA ILE A 252 -0.26 1.93 -1.65
C ILE A 252 -0.53 0.65 -2.47
N TRP A 253 0.34 -0.37 -2.35
CA TRP A 253 0.20 -1.64 -3.04
C TRP A 253 -0.85 -2.57 -2.42
N ILE A 254 -0.62 -3.04 -1.19
CA ILE A 254 -1.48 -4.02 -0.52
C ILE A 254 -2.85 -3.42 -0.17
N GLY A 255 -2.89 -2.20 0.36
CA GLY A 255 -4.16 -1.52 0.63
C GLY A 255 -4.92 -1.16 -0.66
N GLY A 256 -4.22 -1.02 -1.79
CA GLY A 256 -4.84 -0.91 -3.11
C GLY A 256 -5.43 -2.23 -3.63
N LEU A 257 -4.82 -3.37 -3.32
CA LEU A 257 -5.43 -4.68 -3.57
C LEU A 257 -6.71 -4.86 -2.74
N PHE A 258 -6.72 -4.42 -1.48
CA PHE A 258 -7.95 -4.41 -0.67
C PHE A 258 -9.04 -3.55 -1.31
N TYR A 259 -8.69 -2.36 -1.79
CA TYR A 259 -9.61 -1.50 -2.53
C TYR A 259 -10.18 -2.22 -3.75
N LEU A 260 -9.32 -2.77 -4.61
CA LEU A 260 -9.78 -3.49 -5.79
C LEU A 260 -10.66 -4.68 -5.41
N THR A 261 -10.25 -5.52 -4.46
CA THR A 261 -11.05 -6.68 -4.04
C THR A 261 -12.45 -6.29 -3.57
N VAL A 262 -12.58 -5.24 -2.73
CA VAL A 262 -13.87 -4.82 -2.16
C VAL A 262 -14.80 -4.17 -3.18
N PHE A 263 -14.26 -3.36 -4.09
CA PHE A 263 -15.07 -2.59 -5.05
C PHE A 263 -15.24 -3.30 -6.40
N PHE A 264 -14.24 -4.05 -6.85
CA PHE A 264 -14.29 -4.83 -8.09
C PHE A 264 -15.18 -6.07 -7.94
N THR A 265 -15.07 -6.83 -6.84
CA THR A 265 -15.89 -8.02 -6.61
C THR A 265 -17.39 -7.71 -6.58
N LYS A 266 -17.77 -6.62 -5.89
CA LYS A 266 -19.17 -6.19 -5.82
C LYS A 266 -19.71 -5.75 -7.18
N ARG A 267 -18.90 -5.01 -7.95
CA ARG A 267 -19.30 -4.52 -9.27
C ARG A 267 -19.44 -5.67 -10.27
N ASN A 268 -18.55 -6.66 -10.22
CA ASN A 268 -18.68 -7.90 -10.99
C ASN A 268 -19.97 -8.66 -10.67
N PHE A 269 -20.35 -8.76 -9.40
CA PHE A 269 -21.60 -9.42 -9.01
C PHE A 269 -22.83 -8.71 -9.58
N ILE A 270 -22.88 -7.37 -9.50
CA ILE A 270 -23.97 -6.57 -10.06
C ILE A 270 -24.05 -6.72 -11.59
N THR A 271 -22.91 -6.64 -12.28
CA THR A 271 -22.86 -6.84 -13.74
C THR A 271 -23.32 -8.26 -14.11
N MET A 272 -22.97 -9.28 -13.32
CA MET A 272 -23.41 -10.66 -13.57
C MET A 272 -24.93 -10.82 -13.43
N ASP A 273 -25.51 -10.25 -12.36
CA ASP A 273 -26.94 -10.32 -12.07
C ASP A 273 -27.76 -9.58 -13.14
N GLN A 274 -27.27 -8.40 -13.56
CA GLN A 274 -27.86 -7.65 -14.66
C GLN A 274 -27.80 -8.43 -15.98
N ILE A 275 -26.67 -9.07 -16.30
CA ILE A 275 -26.53 -9.86 -17.52
C ILE A 275 -27.48 -11.06 -17.54
N ASN A 276 -27.62 -11.80 -16.43
CA ASN A 276 -28.57 -12.91 -16.33
C ASN A 276 -30.03 -12.47 -16.46
N SER A 277 -30.35 -11.24 -16.03
CA SER A 277 -31.70 -10.65 -16.16
C SER A 277 -31.99 -10.06 -17.55
N ILE A 278 -30.97 -9.88 -18.41
CA ILE A 278 -31.11 -9.26 -19.73
C ILE A 278 -31.51 -10.29 -20.79
N ASP A 279 -31.18 -11.58 -20.61
CA ASP A 279 -31.69 -12.68 -21.45
C ASP A 279 -33.23 -12.73 -21.49
N THR A 280 -33.92 -12.03 -20.57
CA THR A 280 -35.39 -11.96 -20.54
C THR A 280 -35.98 -10.61 -20.98
N ASN A 281 -35.22 -9.50 -21.05
CA ASN A 281 -35.82 -8.16 -21.16
C ASN A 281 -35.02 -7.12 -21.98
N GLY A 282 -34.31 -7.49 -23.05
CA GLY A 282 -34.00 -6.60 -24.19
C GLY A 282 -33.39 -5.20 -23.93
N VAL A 283 -32.69 -4.94 -22.81
CA VAL A 283 -32.09 -3.63 -22.50
C VAL A 283 -30.76 -3.41 -23.23
N SER A 284 -30.52 -2.17 -23.67
CA SER A 284 -29.42 -1.70 -24.55
C SER A 284 -28.02 -2.25 -24.20
N PRO A 285 -27.29 -2.86 -25.16
CA PRO A 285 -25.94 -3.42 -24.99
C PRO A 285 -24.82 -2.38 -24.76
N SER A 286 -25.12 -1.08 -24.79
CA SER A 286 -24.13 0.01 -24.76
C SER A 286 -23.61 0.35 -23.35
N SER A 287 -24.39 0.06 -22.29
CA SER A 287 -24.01 0.34 -20.89
C SER A 287 -23.04 -0.70 -20.32
N ASP A 288 -23.21 -1.98 -20.67
CA ASP A 288 -22.38 -3.11 -20.23
C ASP A 288 -20.93 -2.95 -20.70
N LYS A 289 -20.75 -2.59 -21.97
CA LYS A 289 -19.43 -2.41 -22.59
C LYS A 289 -18.61 -1.31 -21.91
N ARG A 290 -19.24 -0.18 -21.61
CA ARG A 290 -18.61 0.96 -20.92
C ARG A 290 -18.19 0.62 -19.49
N ILE A 291 -18.96 -0.22 -18.79
CA ILE A 291 -18.61 -0.68 -17.45
C ILE A 291 -17.35 -1.56 -17.51
N LEU A 292 -17.30 -2.48 -18.47
CA LEU A 292 -16.15 -3.37 -18.69
C LEU A 292 -14.87 -2.61 -19.05
N GLU A 293 -14.97 -1.60 -19.92
CA GLU A 293 -13.87 -0.70 -20.27
C GLU A 293 -13.35 0.06 -19.04
N GLN A 294 -14.26 0.66 -18.26
CA GLN A 294 -13.88 1.38 -17.05
C GLN A 294 -13.17 0.48 -16.03
N MET A 295 -13.65 -0.75 -15.88
CA MET A 295 -13.08 -1.74 -14.96
C MET A 295 -11.69 -2.16 -15.41
N THR A 296 -11.54 -2.52 -16.68
CA THR A 296 -10.25 -2.91 -17.26
C THR A 296 -9.25 -1.76 -17.20
N GLN A 297 -9.69 -0.53 -17.48
CA GLN A 297 -8.87 0.67 -17.36
C GLN A 297 -8.40 0.94 -15.92
N SER A 298 -9.26 0.73 -14.92
CA SER A 298 -8.86 0.84 -13.50
C SER A 298 -7.76 -0.15 -13.14
N LEU A 299 -7.89 -1.38 -13.62
CA LEU A 299 -6.93 -2.45 -13.37
C LEU A 299 -5.56 -2.15 -14.00
N MET A 300 -5.54 -1.56 -15.20
CA MET A 300 -4.29 -1.09 -15.82
C MET A 300 -3.62 0.04 -15.03
N TYR A 301 -4.40 1.03 -14.56
CA TYR A 301 -3.86 2.12 -13.73
C TYR A 301 -3.34 1.60 -12.38
N PHE A 302 -4.04 0.68 -11.75
CA PHE A 302 -3.56 0.06 -10.51
C PHE A 302 -2.27 -0.72 -10.74
N SER A 303 -2.19 -1.52 -11.83
CA SER A 303 -0.97 -2.26 -12.17
C SER A 303 0.25 -1.34 -12.33
N PHE A 304 0.03 -0.12 -12.85
CA PHE A 304 1.08 0.90 -12.95
C PHE A 304 1.55 1.40 -11.58
N ILE A 305 0.61 1.68 -10.66
CA ILE A 305 0.92 2.09 -9.29
C ILE A 305 1.65 0.97 -8.55
N ALA A 306 1.19 -0.28 -8.69
CA ALA A 306 1.76 -1.46 -8.04
C ALA A 306 3.21 -1.69 -8.44
N VAL A 307 3.57 -1.61 -9.74
CA VAL A 307 4.96 -1.77 -10.20
C VAL A 307 5.89 -0.73 -9.56
N THR A 308 5.42 0.51 -9.44
CA THR A 308 6.20 1.58 -8.80
C THR A 308 6.38 1.30 -7.31
N ALA A 309 5.30 0.96 -6.62
CA ALA A 309 5.34 0.64 -5.19
C ALA A 309 6.26 -0.56 -4.90
N ILE A 310 6.18 -1.64 -5.68
CA ILE A 310 7.05 -2.82 -5.55
C ILE A 310 8.53 -2.46 -5.72
N SER A 311 8.84 -1.55 -6.65
CA SER A 311 10.23 -1.10 -6.86
C SER A 311 10.77 -0.35 -5.64
N VAL A 312 9.96 0.55 -5.05
CA VAL A 312 10.32 1.27 -3.83
C VAL A 312 10.43 0.32 -2.63
N ILE A 313 9.47 -0.61 -2.47
CA ILE A 313 9.49 -1.65 -1.43
C ILE A 313 10.75 -2.49 -1.52
N GLY A 314 11.17 -2.88 -2.73
CA GLY A 314 12.39 -3.66 -2.96
C GLY A 314 13.64 -2.91 -2.52
N ILE A 315 13.82 -1.66 -2.96
CA ILE A 315 15.01 -0.86 -2.62
C ILE A 315 15.05 -0.55 -1.12
N THR A 316 13.95 -0.06 -0.56
CA THR A 316 13.86 0.26 0.89
C THR A 316 13.98 -0.97 1.76
N GLY A 317 13.38 -2.10 1.36
CA GLY A 317 13.45 -3.36 2.09
C GLY A 317 14.86 -3.96 2.11
N LEU A 318 15.62 -3.84 1.02
CA LEU A 318 17.02 -4.27 0.98
C LEU A 318 17.91 -3.43 1.89
N TYR A 319 17.67 -2.13 1.96
CA TYR A 319 18.36 -1.28 2.92
C TYR A 319 18.07 -1.68 4.37
N LEU A 320 16.78 -1.86 4.72
CA LEU A 320 16.42 -2.27 6.08
C LEU A 320 16.98 -3.65 6.42
N ALA A 321 17.02 -4.58 5.47
CA ALA A 321 17.65 -5.88 5.65
C ALA A 321 19.17 -5.76 5.88
N PHE A 322 19.86 -4.89 5.14
CA PHE A 322 21.29 -4.61 5.35
C PHE A 322 21.56 -4.09 6.76
N VAL A 323 20.79 -3.09 7.20
CA VAL A 323 20.95 -2.45 8.51
C VAL A 323 20.71 -3.42 9.66
N HIS A 324 19.68 -4.27 9.56
CA HIS A 324 19.30 -5.19 10.64
C HIS A 324 20.10 -6.50 10.67
N LEU A 325 20.56 -7.01 9.53
CA LEU A 325 21.29 -8.30 9.49
C LEU A 325 22.79 -8.13 9.65
N GLN A 326 23.38 -7.11 9.01
CA GLN A 326 24.83 -6.84 8.87
C GLN A 326 25.67 -7.97 8.24
N ASN A 327 25.32 -9.25 8.43
CA ASN A 327 26.00 -10.44 7.91
C ASN A 327 25.03 -11.37 7.17
N LEU A 328 25.52 -12.05 6.12
CA LEU A 328 24.70 -12.99 5.35
C LEU A 328 24.36 -14.26 6.14
N SER A 329 25.26 -14.72 7.01
CA SER A 329 25.04 -15.90 7.85
C SER A 329 23.83 -15.71 8.78
N SER A 330 23.66 -14.50 9.31
CA SER A 330 22.53 -14.13 10.18
C SER A 330 21.17 -14.38 9.50
N LEU A 331 21.08 -14.36 8.17
CA LEU A 331 19.83 -14.60 7.45
C LEU A 331 19.26 -16.00 7.72
N ILE A 332 20.12 -17.01 7.91
CA ILE A 332 19.69 -18.41 8.08
C ILE A 332 19.81 -18.86 9.54
N THR A 333 20.68 -18.21 10.32
CA THR A 333 20.92 -18.58 11.72
C THR A 333 20.03 -17.84 12.72
N SER A 334 19.61 -16.61 12.43
CA SER A 334 18.76 -15.81 13.34
C SER A 334 17.27 -16.11 13.16
N VAL A 335 16.48 -16.02 14.24
CA VAL A 335 15.01 -16.07 14.19
C VAL A 335 14.50 -14.90 13.37
N TYR A 336 15.10 -13.72 13.52
CA TYR A 336 14.82 -12.55 12.67
C TYR A 336 14.98 -12.87 11.18
N GLY A 337 16.10 -13.48 10.79
CA GLY A 337 16.41 -13.90 9.42
C GLY A 337 15.44 -14.93 8.88
N LEU A 338 15.06 -15.92 9.68
CA LEU A 338 14.07 -16.95 9.30
C LEU A 338 12.68 -16.34 9.05
N ILE A 339 12.21 -15.42 9.91
CA ILE A 339 10.95 -14.70 9.69
C ILE A 339 11.02 -13.84 8.42
N LEU A 340 12.17 -13.20 8.16
CA LEU A 340 12.40 -12.46 6.93
C LEU A 340 12.34 -13.37 5.69
N ILE A 341 12.92 -14.57 5.73
CA ILE A 341 12.82 -15.58 4.66
C ILE A 341 11.35 -15.94 4.41
N VAL A 342 10.56 -16.18 5.46
CA VAL A 342 9.12 -16.47 5.33
C VAL A 342 8.40 -15.29 4.66
N LYS A 343 8.67 -14.05 5.08
CA LYS A 343 8.10 -12.84 4.49
C LYS A 343 8.44 -12.74 2.99
N LEU A 344 9.69 -13.01 2.61
CA LEU A 344 10.14 -13.01 1.21
C LEU A 344 9.53 -14.16 0.40
N SER A 345 9.41 -15.35 0.99
CA SER A 345 8.78 -16.52 0.36
C SER A 345 7.29 -16.32 0.11
N LEU A 346 6.60 -15.48 0.89
CA LEU A 346 5.21 -15.08 0.64
C LEU A 346 5.12 -13.96 -0.42
N ALA A 347 6.04 -13.00 -0.38
CA ALA A 347 6.09 -11.89 -1.32
C ALA A 347 6.39 -12.35 -2.76
N PHE A 348 7.29 -13.32 -2.93
CA PHE A 348 7.68 -13.84 -4.23
C PHE A 348 6.49 -14.34 -5.08
N PRO A 349 5.70 -15.36 -4.66
CA PRO A 349 4.56 -15.83 -5.45
C PRO A 349 3.52 -14.73 -5.67
N MET A 350 3.32 -13.82 -4.70
CA MET A 350 2.41 -12.69 -4.86
C MET A 350 2.81 -11.77 -6.01
N ILE A 351 4.11 -11.46 -6.16
CA ILE A 351 4.64 -10.65 -7.28
C ILE A 351 4.45 -11.37 -8.62
N PHE A 352 4.68 -12.69 -8.68
CA PHE A 352 4.48 -13.48 -9.90
C PHE A 352 3.01 -13.50 -10.34
N ILE A 353 2.08 -13.71 -9.40
CA ILE A 353 0.64 -13.66 -9.67
C ILE A 353 0.24 -12.27 -10.18
N GLY A 354 0.74 -11.20 -9.53
CA GLY A 354 0.50 -9.83 -9.97
C GLY A 354 1.00 -9.56 -11.40
N ARG A 355 2.20 -10.05 -11.75
CA ARG A 355 2.75 -9.93 -13.11
C ARG A 355 1.91 -10.70 -14.13
N TYR A 356 1.50 -11.91 -13.78
CA TYR A 356 0.63 -12.73 -14.64
C TYR A 356 -0.70 -12.02 -14.92
N ASN A 357 -1.32 -11.45 -13.89
CA ASN A 357 -2.56 -10.68 -14.03
C ASN A 357 -2.37 -9.43 -14.88
N GLN A 358 -1.27 -8.70 -14.70
CA GLN A 358 -0.95 -7.52 -15.51
C GLN A 358 -0.95 -7.83 -17.02
N VAL A 359 -0.29 -8.92 -17.44
CA VAL A 359 -0.22 -9.31 -18.86
C VAL A 359 -1.61 -9.66 -19.39
N LYS A 360 -2.38 -10.43 -18.63
CA LYS A 360 -3.74 -10.81 -19.01
C LYS A 360 -4.69 -9.62 -19.11
N ILE A 361 -4.62 -8.69 -18.17
CA ILE A 361 -5.40 -7.45 -18.17
C ILE A 361 -5.10 -6.63 -19.42
N TYR A 362 -3.82 -6.47 -19.78
CA TYR A 362 -3.44 -5.73 -20.98
C TYR A 362 -3.95 -6.38 -22.27
N ASN A 363 -3.75 -7.70 -22.45
CA ASN A 363 -4.22 -8.40 -23.64
C ASN A 363 -5.74 -8.27 -23.79
N TYR A 364 -6.46 -8.40 -22.68
CA TYR A 364 -7.90 -8.23 -22.66
C TYR A 364 -8.35 -6.80 -22.97
N ALA A 365 -7.65 -5.80 -22.44
CA ALA A 365 -7.91 -4.38 -22.73
C ALA A 365 -7.70 -4.04 -24.22
N LYS A 366 -6.66 -4.61 -24.83
CA LYS A 366 -6.36 -4.45 -26.27
C LYS A 366 -7.47 -5.04 -27.15
N LEU A 367 -7.97 -6.23 -26.80
CA LEU A 367 -9.10 -6.86 -27.52
C LEU A 367 -10.37 -6.00 -27.49
N ILE A 368 -10.71 -5.44 -26.32
CA ILE A 368 -11.89 -4.56 -26.19
C ILE A 368 -11.72 -3.29 -27.02
N SER A 369 -10.54 -2.67 -26.98
CA SER A 369 -10.25 -1.42 -27.71
C SER A 369 -10.28 -1.63 -29.22
N SER A 370 -9.69 -2.72 -29.73
CA SER A 370 -9.73 -3.06 -31.16
C SER A 370 -11.13 -3.40 -31.66
N ASN A 371 -11.98 -4.02 -30.85
CA ASN A 371 -13.37 -4.26 -31.26
C ASN A 371 -14.17 -2.95 -31.32
N ASN A 372 -13.87 -1.98 -30.46
CA ASN A 372 -14.51 -0.67 -30.54
C ASN A 372 -14.19 0.09 -31.83
N THR A 373 -12.94 0.03 -32.30
CA THR A 373 -12.57 0.67 -33.57
C THR A 373 -13.28 0.03 -34.75
N ASN A 374 -13.39 -1.30 -34.77
CA ASN A 374 -14.06 -2.02 -35.84
C ASN A 374 -15.57 -1.72 -35.90
N ILE A 375 -16.25 -1.65 -34.75
CA ILE A 375 -17.67 -1.25 -34.69
C ILE A 375 -17.86 0.20 -35.13
N ALA A 376 -16.94 1.11 -34.77
CA ALA A 376 -17.01 2.51 -35.19
C ALA A 376 -16.79 2.69 -36.70
N GLN A 377 -16.02 1.80 -37.34
CA GLN A 377 -15.74 1.84 -38.78
C GLN A 377 -16.79 1.10 -39.62
N ASN A 378 -17.27 -0.05 -39.16
CA ASN A 378 -18.14 -0.93 -39.97
C ASN A 378 -19.63 -0.83 -39.63
N GLY A 379 -20.02 -0.09 -38.58
CA GLY A 379 -21.43 0.15 -38.25
C GLY A 379 -22.24 -1.08 -37.78
N GLU A 380 -21.63 -2.27 -37.74
CA GLU A 380 -22.29 -3.50 -37.30
C GLU A 380 -22.40 -3.55 -35.78
N THR A 381 -23.63 -3.36 -35.27
CA THR A 381 -24.00 -3.41 -33.85
C THR A 381 -24.39 -4.81 -33.38
N HIS A 382 -23.65 -5.84 -33.77
CA HIS A 382 -23.81 -7.15 -33.16
C HIS A 382 -22.70 -7.36 -32.12
N PRO A 383 -22.96 -7.14 -30.82
CA PRO A 383 -22.04 -7.61 -29.80
C PRO A 383 -22.01 -9.14 -29.88
N ASP A 384 -20.91 -9.71 -30.38
CA ASP A 384 -20.67 -11.15 -30.34
C ASP A 384 -20.94 -11.68 -28.92
N LEU A 385 -21.95 -12.55 -28.79
CA LEU A 385 -22.31 -13.22 -27.54
C LEU A 385 -21.09 -13.94 -26.94
N ASP A 386 -20.21 -14.44 -27.80
CA ASP A 386 -18.94 -15.08 -27.43
C ASP A 386 -17.97 -14.12 -26.72
N MET A 387 -17.87 -12.87 -27.16
CA MET A 387 -17.05 -11.84 -26.50
C MET A 387 -17.59 -11.53 -25.10
N LYS A 388 -18.92 -11.43 -24.96
CA LYS A 388 -19.58 -11.14 -23.67
C LYS A 388 -19.35 -12.28 -22.68
N SER A 389 -19.54 -13.53 -23.11
CA SER A 389 -19.26 -14.71 -22.28
C SER A 389 -17.80 -14.77 -21.83
N ASN A 390 -16.85 -14.54 -22.75
CA ASN A 390 -15.42 -14.52 -22.45
C ASN A 390 -15.04 -13.40 -21.46
N SER A 391 -15.68 -12.22 -21.55
CA SER A 391 -15.46 -11.11 -20.62
C SER A 391 -15.80 -11.45 -19.18
N ILE A 392 -16.92 -12.13 -19.00
CA ILE A 392 -17.45 -12.52 -17.69
C ILE A 392 -16.53 -13.54 -17.03
N VAL A 393 -16.12 -14.56 -17.80
CA VAL A 393 -15.19 -15.59 -17.33
C VAL A 393 -13.85 -14.95 -16.96
N PHE A 394 -13.36 -14.02 -17.76
CA PHE A 394 -12.14 -13.28 -17.49
C PHE A 394 -12.22 -12.48 -16.18
N LEU A 395 -13.25 -11.63 -16.01
CA LEU A 395 -13.44 -10.81 -14.82
C LEU A 395 -13.58 -11.66 -13.54
N ARG A 396 -14.22 -12.83 -13.65
CA ARG A 396 -14.33 -13.79 -12.54
C ARG A 396 -12.98 -14.40 -12.16
N LYS A 397 -12.15 -14.73 -13.15
CA LYS A 397 -10.78 -15.24 -12.89
C LYS A 397 -9.92 -14.17 -12.22
N ILE A 398 -9.99 -12.93 -12.71
CA ILE A 398 -9.25 -11.79 -12.13
C ILE A 398 -9.74 -11.49 -10.70
N SER A 399 -11.06 -11.48 -10.44
CA SER A 399 -11.56 -11.22 -9.08
C SER A 399 -11.14 -12.30 -8.08
N LYS A 400 -11.11 -13.57 -8.49
CA LYS A 400 -10.55 -14.65 -7.66
C LYS A 400 -9.07 -14.45 -7.40
N SER A 401 -8.30 -14.08 -8.42
CA SER A 401 -6.87 -13.84 -8.25
C SER A 401 -6.57 -12.65 -7.35
N LEU A 402 -7.32 -11.55 -7.46
CA LEU A 402 -7.19 -10.37 -6.58
C LEU A 402 -7.48 -10.72 -5.11
N LYS A 403 -8.42 -11.63 -4.85
CA LYS A 403 -8.68 -12.15 -3.50
C LYS A 403 -7.49 -12.93 -2.97
N VAL A 404 -6.91 -13.83 -3.79
CA VAL A 404 -5.72 -14.60 -3.41
C VAL A 404 -4.54 -13.67 -3.11
N GLU A 405 -4.28 -12.68 -3.98
CA GLU A 405 -3.24 -11.67 -3.74
C GLU A 405 -3.49 -10.85 -2.47
N SER A 406 -4.76 -10.50 -2.19
CA SER A 406 -5.11 -9.77 -0.96
C SER A 406 -4.85 -10.62 0.29
N VAL A 407 -5.16 -11.92 0.25
CA VAL A 407 -4.87 -12.86 1.36
C VAL A 407 -3.37 -13.01 1.56
N LEU A 408 -2.58 -13.17 0.49
CA LEU A 408 -1.12 -13.18 0.57
C LEU A 408 -0.58 -11.87 1.16
N GLY A 409 -1.15 -10.73 0.77
CA GLY A 409 -0.82 -9.43 1.36
C GLY A 409 -1.07 -9.38 2.87
N ILE A 410 -2.20 -9.94 3.35
CA ILE A 410 -2.48 -10.04 4.78
C ILE A 410 -1.44 -10.93 5.48
N LEU A 411 -1.10 -12.09 4.91
CA LEU A 411 -0.08 -12.99 5.48
C LEU A 411 1.31 -12.33 5.56
N ILE A 412 1.69 -11.55 4.55
CA ILE A 412 2.94 -10.77 4.55
C ILE A 412 2.94 -9.73 5.67
N LEU A 413 1.81 -9.06 5.92
CA LEU A 413 1.69 -8.08 7.01
C LEU A 413 1.75 -8.75 8.37
N ILE A 414 1.15 -9.93 8.54
CA ILE A 414 1.28 -10.73 9.76
C ILE A 414 2.76 -11.06 9.99
N ALA A 415 3.45 -11.63 8.99
CA ALA A 415 4.88 -11.92 9.09
C ALA A 415 5.72 -10.67 9.42
N ALA A 416 5.38 -9.51 8.85
CA ALA A 416 6.04 -8.25 9.17
C ALA A 416 5.83 -7.80 10.61
N SER A 417 4.66 -8.05 11.20
CA SER A 417 4.39 -7.74 12.61
C SER A 417 5.20 -8.62 13.55
N PHE A 418 5.36 -9.91 13.25
CA PHE A 418 6.27 -10.78 14.01
C PHE A 418 7.73 -10.33 13.88
N LEU A 419 8.16 -9.96 12.68
CA LEU A 419 9.51 -9.43 12.44
C LEU A 419 9.78 -8.15 13.23
N SER A 420 8.76 -7.31 13.43
CA SER A 420 8.88 -6.04 14.16
C SER A 420 8.85 -6.18 15.68
N VAL A 421 8.60 -7.38 16.21
CA VAL A 421 8.58 -7.70 17.64
C VAL A 421 9.80 -8.59 18.01
N THR A 422 10.53 -9.05 16.99
CA THR A 422 11.73 -9.86 17.14
C THR A 422 12.96 -8.97 17.03
N SER A 423 13.84 -8.99 18.03
CA SER A 423 15.08 -8.22 18.02
C SER A 423 15.99 -8.60 16.84
N PRO A 424 16.58 -7.62 16.12
CA PRO A 424 17.48 -7.91 15.02
C PRO A 424 18.88 -8.30 15.55
N PRO A 425 19.63 -9.13 14.81
CA PRO A 425 20.94 -9.61 15.25
C PRO A 425 22.00 -8.50 15.33
N SER A 426 21.80 -7.37 14.65
CA SER A 426 22.71 -6.22 14.69
C SER A 426 22.85 -5.57 16.07
N LEU A 427 21.82 -5.65 16.93
CA LEU A 427 21.90 -5.13 18.30
C LEU A 427 22.84 -5.99 19.17
N GLU A 428 22.89 -7.30 18.93
CA GLU A 428 23.67 -8.25 19.74
C GLU A 428 25.16 -8.22 19.39
N SER A 429 25.50 -8.04 18.11
CA SER A 429 26.91 -7.93 17.68
C SER A 429 27.62 -6.68 18.21
N MET A 430 26.88 -5.63 18.58
CA MET A 430 27.42 -4.41 19.18
C MET A 430 27.81 -4.65 20.65
N ASP A 431 26.96 -5.33 21.42
CA ASP A 431 27.20 -5.69 22.83
C ASP A 431 28.35 -6.70 22.99
N GLN A 432 28.47 -7.66 22.07
CA GLN A 432 29.59 -8.62 22.09
C GLN A 432 30.94 -7.97 21.78
N ASN A 433 30.98 -6.94 20.94
CA ASN A 433 32.23 -6.27 20.55
C ASN A 433 32.80 -5.40 21.69
N LEU A 434 31.94 -4.82 22.53
CA LEU A 434 32.33 -4.10 23.75
C LEU A 434 32.97 -5.04 24.78
N ASN A 435 32.47 -6.28 24.89
CA ASN A 435 32.97 -7.27 25.84
C ASN A 435 34.24 -8.02 25.38
N HIS A 436 34.53 -8.08 24.07
CA HIS A 436 35.65 -8.86 23.51
C HIS A 436 36.91 -8.07 23.14
N SER A 437 36.98 -6.78 23.49
CA SER A 437 38.10 -5.87 23.17
C SER A 437 39.48 -6.31 23.72
N ASN A 438 39.57 -7.41 24.48
CA ASN A 438 40.83 -7.98 24.97
C ASN A 438 41.40 -9.18 24.18
N LEU A 439 40.74 -9.75 23.16
CA LEU A 439 41.32 -10.88 22.41
C LEU A 439 41.07 -10.84 20.89
N GLY A 440 42.09 -10.42 20.12
CA GLY A 440 42.37 -10.97 18.80
C GLY A 440 42.12 -10.08 17.57
N VAL A 441 43.22 -9.56 16.99
CA VAL A 441 43.29 -8.84 15.70
C VAL A 441 42.90 -9.72 14.48
N GLN A 442 42.61 -11.01 14.66
CA GLN A 442 42.30 -11.95 13.57
C GLN A 442 40.82 -12.04 13.19
N SER A 443 39.88 -11.74 14.09
CA SER A 443 38.42 -11.88 13.86
C SER A 443 37.78 -10.69 13.12
N SER A 444 38.39 -9.50 13.19
CA SER A 444 37.87 -8.27 12.56
C SER A 444 37.89 -8.32 11.03
N SER A 445 38.87 -8.99 10.44
CA SER A 445 39.00 -9.14 8.98
C SER A 445 37.84 -9.92 8.36
N GLY A 446 37.40 -11.02 9.00
CA GLY A 446 36.29 -11.85 8.54
C GLY A 446 34.95 -11.12 8.58
N ILE A 447 34.66 -10.42 9.68
CA ILE A 447 33.42 -9.66 9.87
C ILE A 447 33.34 -8.47 8.89
N PHE A 448 34.47 -7.79 8.64
CA PHE A 448 34.52 -6.70 7.67
C PHE A 448 34.30 -7.22 6.24
N THR A 449 34.84 -8.39 5.88
CA THR A 449 34.61 -8.97 4.55
C THR A 449 33.15 -9.40 4.36
N SER A 450 32.49 -9.98 5.37
CA SER A 450 31.08 -10.40 5.26
C SER A 450 30.13 -9.21 5.15
N THR A 451 30.34 -8.14 5.92
CA THR A 451 29.58 -6.89 5.78
C THR A 451 29.78 -6.24 4.41
N LEU A 452 31.01 -6.20 3.90
CA LEU A 452 31.32 -5.64 2.58
C LEU A 452 30.67 -6.45 1.44
N THR A 453 30.70 -7.78 1.53
CA THR A 453 30.02 -8.65 0.54
C THR A 453 28.50 -8.45 0.56
N LEU A 454 27.88 -8.32 1.73
CA LEU A 454 26.46 -8.02 1.87
C LEU A 454 26.13 -6.64 1.27
N LEU A 455 26.97 -5.63 1.52
CA LEU A 455 26.82 -4.29 0.96
C LEU A 455 26.83 -4.32 -0.58
N TYR A 456 27.82 -4.98 -1.19
CA TYR A 456 27.90 -5.11 -2.65
C TYR A 456 26.69 -5.84 -3.23
N LEU A 457 26.21 -6.90 -2.56
CA LEU A 457 25.01 -7.63 -2.96
C LEU A 457 23.77 -6.72 -2.93
N VAL A 458 23.60 -5.94 -1.86
CA VAL A 458 22.48 -5.00 -1.68
C VAL A 458 22.50 -3.92 -2.75
N ILE A 459 23.67 -3.35 -3.05
CA ILE A 459 23.83 -2.35 -4.12
C ILE A 459 23.49 -2.97 -5.48
N PHE A 460 24.07 -4.13 -5.79
CA PHE A 460 23.83 -4.83 -7.06
C PHE A 460 22.33 -5.12 -7.26
N LEU A 461 21.66 -5.67 -6.25
CA LEU A 461 20.25 -6.01 -6.32
C LEU A 461 19.36 -4.77 -6.39
N SER A 462 19.71 -3.69 -5.69
CA SER A 462 19.00 -2.41 -5.77
C SER A 462 19.08 -1.80 -7.17
N ILE A 463 20.26 -1.86 -7.83
CA ILE A 463 20.43 -1.43 -9.21
C ILE A 463 19.56 -2.29 -10.15
N MET A 464 19.57 -3.62 -9.99
CA MET A 464 18.75 -4.52 -10.80
C MET A 464 17.25 -4.24 -10.65
N ILE A 465 16.76 -4.03 -9.42
CA ILE A 465 15.36 -3.68 -9.14
C ILE A 465 15.01 -2.34 -9.77
N SER A 466 15.90 -1.34 -9.68
CA SER A 466 15.67 -0.02 -10.27
C SER A 466 15.56 -0.08 -11.80
N ILE A 467 16.49 -0.79 -12.46
CA ILE A 467 16.47 -0.99 -13.92
C ILE A 467 15.18 -1.70 -14.35
N PHE A 468 14.83 -2.82 -13.70
CA PHE A 468 13.62 -3.58 -14.00
C PHE A 468 12.36 -2.75 -13.75
N GLY A 469 12.33 -1.95 -12.70
CA GLY A 469 11.27 -1.01 -12.37
C GLY A 469 11.06 0.03 -13.49
N ILE A 470 12.13 0.68 -13.94
CA ILE A 470 12.09 1.68 -15.02
C ILE A 470 11.62 1.07 -16.34
N ILE A 471 12.12 -0.12 -16.70
CA ILE A 471 11.73 -0.81 -17.94
C ILE A 471 10.23 -1.15 -17.91
N ASN A 472 9.75 -1.76 -16.82
CA ASN A 472 8.33 -2.11 -16.71
C ASN A 472 7.44 -0.87 -16.61
N PHE A 473 7.91 0.20 -15.97
CA PHE A 473 7.21 1.48 -15.93
C PHE A 473 6.98 2.04 -17.33
N LYS A 474 8.05 2.14 -18.14
CA LYS A 474 7.95 2.61 -19.53
C LYS A 474 7.03 1.72 -20.37
N LYS A 475 7.15 0.40 -20.24
CA LYS A 475 6.30 -0.58 -20.94
C LYS A 475 4.83 -0.39 -20.59
N ASN A 476 4.49 -0.32 -19.30
CA ASN A 476 3.10 -0.18 -18.85
C ASN A 476 2.49 1.16 -19.25
N GLN A 477 3.30 2.24 -19.23
CA GLN A 477 2.85 3.53 -19.75
C GLN A 477 2.50 3.47 -21.24
N LYS A 478 3.32 2.81 -22.06
CA LYS A 478 3.04 2.61 -23.50
C LYS A 478 1.75 1.82 -23.71
N GLN A 479 1.55 0.76 -22.93
CA GLN A 479 0.34 -0.07 -22.97
C GLN A 479 -0.94 0.73 -22.67
N ILE A 480 -0.91 1.61 -21.65
CA ILE A 480 -2.05 2.47 -21.33
C ILE A 480 -2.33 3.46 -22.47
N CYS A 481 -1.29 4.02 -23.10
CA CYS A 481 -1.45 4.92 -24.25
C CYS A 481 -2.04 4.22 -25.48
N GLU A 482 -1.56 3.02 -25.81
CA GLU A 482 -2.04 2.21 -26.94
C GLU A 482 -3.53 1.91 -26.81
N VAL A 483 -3.98 1.50 -25.62
CA VAL A 483 -5.40 1.19 -25.37
C VAL A 483 -6.28 2.45 -25.38
N ALA A 484 -5.75 3.59 -24.93
CA ALA A 484 -6.49 4.85 -24.84
C ALA A 484 -6.60 5.62 -26.16
N SER A 485 -5.79 5.32 -27.18
CA SER A 485 -5.78 6.01 -28.47
C SER A 485 -5.46 5.03 -29.59
N PRO A 486 -6.42 4.16 -29.98
CA PRO A 486 -6.16 3.10 -30.95
C PRO A 486 -5.88 3.61 -32.38
N SER A 487 -6.17 4.87 -32.70
CA SER A 487 -6.04 5.45 -34.06
C SER A 487 -4.61 5.75 -34.52
N THR A 488 -3.60 5.75 -33.64
CA THR A 488 -2.19 6.00 -34.01
C THR A 488 -1.35 4.74 -34.20
N ALA A 489 -1.86 3.56 -33.84
CA ALA A 489 -1.12 2.30 -34.02
C ALA A 489 -1.16 1.79 -35.47
N GLN A 490 -2.27 2.03 -36.20
CA GLN A 490 -2.41 1.59 -37.59
C GLN A 490 -1.56 2.37 -38.60
N SER A 491 -1.05 3.55 -38.25
CA SER A 491 -0.17 4.33 -39.15
C SER A 491 1.31 3.97 -39.02
N ALA A 492 1.70 3.14 -38.05
CA ALA A 492 3.10 2.76 -37.81
C ALA A 492 3.47 1.36 -38.37
N GLU A 493 2.48 0.55 -38.74
CA GLU A 493 2.71 -0.74 -39.44
C GLU A 493 2.53 -0.63 -40.96
N ASN A 494 2.03 0.49 -41.47
CA ASN A 494 1.84 0.76 -42.91
C ASN A 494 2.77 1.87 -43.45
N GLY A 495 3.88 2.16 -42.76
CA GLY A 495 4.85 3.19 -43.13
C GLY A 495 6.23 2.64 -43.37
#